data_AF-A0A516RAK4-F1
#
_entry.id   AF-A0A516RAK4-F1
#
_cell.length_a   1.000
_cell.length_b   1.000
_cell.length_c   1.000
_cell.angle_alpha   90.00
_cell.angle_beta   90.00
_cell.angle_gamma   90.00
#
_symmetry.space_group_name_H-M   'P 1'
#
loop_
_entity.id
_entity.type
_entity.pdbx_description
1 polymer ?
#
loop_
_entity_poly.entity_id
_entity_poly.type
_entity_poly.pdbx_seq_one_letter_code
_entity_poly.pdbx_strand_id
1 'polypeptide(L)'
;MTAMDERPVAPAEAALLIHEIEGHLLVESARTESRAAAARFTARLDWLTRAQREEVERAYAEDHLDLTRHTWRHTARRCEELRTEYETRYQHLRRRLVAGCLLGVTCVLLITGLCAYAP
;
A
#
# COMPACT_ATOMS: atom_id res chain seq x y z
N MET A 1 8.11 -36.18 1.18
CA MET A 1 8.81 -35.41 2.23
C MET A 1 9.94 -34.65 1.54
N THR A 2 9.55 -33.65 0.74
CA THR A 2 10.46 -32.80 -0.02
C THR A 2 11.23 -31.94 0.96
N ALA A 3 12.56 -32.02 0.89
CA ALA A 3 13.44 -31.09 1.57
C ALA A 3 12.93 -29.67 1.30
N MET A 4 12.53 -28.95 2.35
CA MET A 4 12.40 -27.51 2.26
C MET A 4 13.76 -26.99 1.80
N ASP A 5 13.79 -26.44 0.60
CA ASP A 5 14.94 -25.78 0.01
C ASP A 5 15.27 -24.59 0.92
N GLU A 6 16.13 -24.79 1.92
CA GLU A 6 16.65 -23.76 2.83
C GLU A 6 17.66 -22.84 2.12
N ARG A 7 17.30 -22.38 0.92
CA ARG A 7 18.03 -21.27 0.29
C ARG A 7 17.61 -19.98 0.98
N PRO A 8 18.57 -19.13 1.40
CA PRO A 8 18.25 -17.85 1.99
C PRO A 8 17.48 -17.02 0.94
N VAL A 9 16.19 -16.83 1.20
CA VAL A 9 15.31 -16.03 0.36
C VAL A 9 15.86 -14.61 0.33
N ALA A 10 16.08 -14.06 -0.86
CA ALA A 10 16.55 -12.69 -0.97
C ALA A 10 15.52 -11.77 -0.29
N PRO A 11 15.94 -10.71 0.44
CA PRO A 11 15.00 -9.86 1.19
C PRO A 11 13.89 -9.25 0.30
N ALA A 12 14.16 -9.07 -0.99
CA ALA A 12 13.16 -8.63 -1.97
C ALA A 12 12.10 -9.72 -2.29
N GLU A 13 12.50 -10.99 -2.40
CA GLU A 13 11.59 -12.11 -2.64
C GLU A 13 10.69 -12.35 -1.42
N ALA A 14 11.25 -12.24 -0.21
CA ALA A 14 10.49 -12.34 1.03
C ALA A 14 9.44 -11.20 1.12
N ALA A 15 9.82 -9.98 0.75
CA ALA A 15 8.89 -8.85 0.74
C ALA A 15 7.74 -9.03 -0.27
N LEU A 16 8.02 -9.57 -1.46
CA LEU A 16 6.99 -9.87 -2.46
C LEU A 16 6.01 -10.93 -1.94
N LEU A 17 6.52 -12.01 -1.35
CA LEU A 17 5.70 -13.06 -0.77
C LEU A 17 4.81 -12.53 0.36
N ILE A 18 5.36 -11.71 1.26
CA ILE A 18 4.61 -11.08 2.34
C ILE A 18 3.47 -10.22 1.76
N HIS A 19 3.76 -9.43 0.73
CA HIS A 19 2.76 -8.58 0.10
C HIS A 19 1.62 -9.39 -0.54
N GLU A 20 1.95 -10.52 -1.19
CA GLU A 20 0.95 -11.41 -1.78
C GLU A 20 0.05 -12.05 -0.71
N ILE A 21 0.67 -12.56 0.37
CA ILE A 21 -0.05 -13.14 1.51
C ILE A 21 -0.95 -12.09 2.17
N GLU A 22 -0.42 -10.90 2.43
CA GLU A 22 -1.18 -9.78 3.02
C GLU A 22 -2.39 -9.43 2.14
N GLY A 23 -2.21 -9.33 0.82
CA GLY A 23 -3.31 -9.11 -0.12
C GLY A 23 -4.38 -10.20 -0.04
N HIS A 24 -3.96 -11.46 0.05
CA HIS A 24 -4.87 -12.60 0.17
C HIS A 24 -5.65 -12.57 1.49
N LEU A 25 -4.96 -12.30 2.60
CA LEU A 25 -5.55 -12.19 3.94
C LEU A 25 -6.54 -11.03 4.03
N LEU A 26 -6.24 -9.89 3.42
CA LEU A 26 -7.17 -8.76 3.36
C LEU A 26 -8.47 -9.13 2.64
N VAL A 27 -8.37 -9.80 1.49
CA VAL A 27 -9.55 -10.24 0.72
C VAL A 27 -10.39 -11.25 1.51
N GLU A 28 -9.75 -12.19 2.18
CA GLU A 28 -10.43 -13.16 3.03
C GLU A 28 -11.11 -12.50 4.23
N SER A 29 -10.41 -11.58 4.90
CA SER A 29 -10.95 -10.78 6.01
C SER A 29 -12.21 -10.04 5.58
N ALA A 30 -12.19 -9.31 4.46
CA ALA A 30 -13.38 -8.60 3.98
C ALA A 30 -14.55 -9.55 3.73
N ARG A 31 -14.32 -10.71 3.11
CA ARG A 31 -15.38 -11.72 2.89
C ARG A 31 -16.01 -12.18 4.20
N THR A 32 -15.20 -12.46 5.21
CA THR A 32 -15.70 -12.87 6.52
C THR A 32 -16.48 -11.75 7.22
N GLU A 33 -15.97 -10.52 7.14
CA GLU A 33 -16.59 -9.34 7.74
C GLU A 33 -17.94 -9.03 7.08
N SER A 34 -18.05 -9.04 5.76
CA SER A 34 -19.31 -8.80 5.06
C SER A 34 -20.37 -9.84 5.38
N ARG A 35 -20.00 -11.12 5.48
CA ARG A 35 -20.93 -12.18 5.91
C ARG A 35 -21.39 -11.98 7.35
N ALA A 36 -20.48 -11.61 8.25
CA ALA A 36 -20.82 -11.31 9.63
C ALA A 36 -21.73 -10.08 9.73
N ALA A 37 -21.48 -9.04 8.92
CA ALA A 37 -22.33 -7.86 8.83
C ALA A 37 -23.73 -8.20 8.32
N ALA A 38 -23.83 -9.04 7.28
CA ALA A 38 -25.09 -9.54 6.76
C ALA A 38 -25.90 -10.29 7.83
N ALA A 39 -25.26 -11.25 8.51
CA ALA A 39 -25.90 -12.01 9.59
C ALA A 39 -26.38 -11.11 10.74
N ARG A 40 -25.58 -10.11 11.16
CA ARG A 40 -25.99 -9.13 12.17
C ARG A 40 -27.17 -8.27 11.71
N PHE A 41 -27.21 -7.92 10.43
CA PHE A 41 -28.28 -7.09 9.87
C PHE A 41 -29.59 -7.89 9.82
N THR A 42 -29.56 -9.10 9.28
CA THR A 42 -30.74 -9.96 9.17
C THR A 42 -31.20 -10.51 10.51
N ALA A 43 -30.29 -10.68 11.50
CA ALA A 43 -30.62 -10.99 12.89
C ALA A 43 -31.66 -10.04 13.48
N ARG A 44 -31.76 -8.80 12.99
CA ARG A 44 -32.71 -7.79 13.46
C ARG A 44 -34.08 -7.83 12.77
N LEU A 45 -34.25 -8.70 11.77
CA LEU A 45 -35.45 -8.82 10.93
C LEU A 45 -36.25 -10.07 11.30
N ASP A 46 -36.81 -10.06 12.50
CA ASP A 46 -37.48 -11.23 13.12
C ASP A 46 -38.77 -11.66 12.41
N TRP A 47 -39.30 -10.81 11.53
CA TRP A 47 -40.47 -11.08 10.71
C TRP A 47 -40.17 -11.85 9.42
N LEU A 48 -38.89 -12.04 9.07
CA LEU A 48 -38.49 -12.80 7.89
C LEU A 48 -38.49 -14.31 8.18
N THR A 49 -39.04 -15.07 7.24
CA THR A 49 -38.85 -16.53 7.23
C THR A 49 -37.37 -16.89 7.01
N ARG A 50 -36.98 -18.10 7.38
CA ARG A 50 -35.60 -18.58 7.21
C ARG A 50 -35.10 -18.46 5.77
N ALA A 51 -35.91 -18.85 4.79
CA ALA A 51 -35.53 -18.78 3.38
C ALA A 51 -35.33 -17.33 2.90
N GLN A 52 -36.21 -16.40 3.32
CA GLN A 52 -36.06 -14.98 2.99
C GLN A 52 -34.85 -14.37 3.68
N ARG A 53 -34.56 -14.80 4.91
CA ARG A 53 -33.38 -14.37 5.67
C ARG A 53 -32.09 -14.77 4.96
N GLU A 54 -31.97 -16.02 4.53
CA GLU A 54 -30.79 -16.54 3.82
C GLU A 54 -30.57 -15.81 2.47
N GLU A 55 -31.65 -15.43 1.77
CA GLU A 55 -31.56 -14.64 0.54
C GLU A 55 -31.05 -13.21 0.80
N VAL A 56 -31.61 -12.53 1.81
CA VAL A 56 -31.18 -11.17 2.19
C VAL A 56 -29.74 -11.17 2.71
N GLU A 57 -29.33 -12.21 3.46
CA GLU A 57 -27.95 -12.35 3.92
C GLU A 57 -26.97 -12.46 2.75
N ARG A 58 -27.29 -13.26 1.73
CA ARG A 58 -26.45 -13.38 0.53
C ARG A 58 -26.35 -12.06 -0.23
N ALA A 59 -27.49 -11.43 -0.52
CA ALA A 59 -27.53 -10.17 -1.25
C ALA A 59 -26.79 -9.04 -0.52
N TYR A 60 -26.97 -8.93 0.81
CA TYR A 60 -26.28 -7.93 1.61
C TYR A 60 -24.77 -8.21 1.69
N ALA A 61 -24.36 -9.46 1.86
CA ALA A 61 -22.94 -9.80 1.92
C ALA A 61 -22.22 -9.45 0.61
N GLU A 62 -22.86 -9.68 -0.54
CA GLU A 62 -22.34 -9.30 -1.86
C GLU A 62 -22.23 -7.78 -2.02
N ASP A 63 -23.29 -7.03 -1.71
CA ASP A 63 -23.29 -5.56 -1.80
C ASP A 63 -22.26 -4.93 -0.86
N HIS A 64 -22.16 -5.42 0.38
CA HIS A 64 -21.19 -4.94 1.35
C HIS A 64 -19.74 -5.24 0.94
N LEU A 65 -19.49 -6.40 0.30
CA LEU A 65 -18.19 -6.72 -0.27
C LEU A 65 -17.81 -5.77 -1.40
N ASP A 66 -18.76 -5.43 -2.27
CA ASP A 66 -18.50 -4.57 -3.41
C ASP A 66 -18.27 -3.12 -2.98
N LEU A 67 -19.03 -2.63 -1.99
CA LEU A 67 -18.78 -1.34 -1.36
C LEU A 67 -17.39 -1.27 -0.69
N THR A 68 -17.02 -2.32 0.04
CA THR A 68 -15.69 -2.41 0.68
C THR A 68 -14.58 -2.36 -0.37
N ARG A 69 -14.73 -3.13 -1.45
CA ARG A 69 -13.78 -3.13 -2.58
C ARG A 69 -13.68 -1.77 -3.26
N HIS A 70 -14.80 -1.08 -3.47
CA HIS A 70 -14.79 0.26 -4.06
C HIS A 70 -14.04 1.25 -3.17
N THR A 71 -14.32 1.23 -1.86
CA THR A 71 -13.67 2.09 -0.88
C THR A 71 -12.16 1.86 -0.84
N TRP A 72 -11.71 0.60 -0.83
CA TRP A 72 -10.28 0.27 -0.88
C TRP A 72 -9.61 0.75 -2.16
N ARG A 73 -10.22 0.53 -3.32
CA ARG A 73 -9.67 1.01 -4.61
C ARG A 73 -9.55 2.53 -4.64
N HIS A 74 -10.55 3.22 -4.12
CA HIS A 74 -10.52 4.67 -4.02
C HIS A 74 -9.37 5.13 -3.11
N THR A 75 -9.24 4.55 -1.92
CA THR A 75 -8.15 4.88 -0.99
C THR A 75 -6.78 4.57 -1.58
N ALA A 76 -6.59 3.41 -2.22
CA ALA A 76 -5.35 3.04 -2.87
C ALA A 76 -4.95 4.06 -3.96
N ARG A 77 -5.91 4.43 -4.82
CA ARG A 77 -5.70 5.45 -5.85
C ARG A 77 -5.34 6.82 -5.24
N ARG A 78 -6.03 7.24 -4.18
CA ARG A 78 -5.72 8.51 -3.50
C ARG A 78 -4.33 8.49 -2.86
N CYS A 79 -3.93 7.38 -2.25
CA CYS A 79 -2.58 7.22 -1.72
C CYS A 79 -1.52 7.29 -2.82
N GLU A 80 -1.76 6.69 -3.98
CA GLU A 80 -0.84 6.75 -5.13
C GLU A 80 -0.74 8.15 -5.72
N GLU A 81 -1.87 8.85 -5.87
CA GLU A 81 -1.92 10.25 -6.30
C GLU A 81 -1.10 11.14 -5.34
N LEU A 82 -1.31 11.01 -4.03
CA LEU A 82 -0.56 11.75 -3.01
C LEU A 82 0.93 11.40 -3.08
N ARG A 83 1.27 10.11 -3.13
CA ARG A 83 2.66 9.66 -3.20
C ARG A 83 3.39 10.26 -4.41
N THR A 84 2.75 10.26 -5.57
CA THR A 84 3.30 10.84 -6.80
C THR A 84 3.55 12.34 -6.65
N GLU A 85 2.61 13.06 -6.04
CA GLU A 85 2.75 14.49 -5.77
C GLU A 85 3.92 14.78 -4.80
N TYR A 86 4.03 14.01 -3.72
CA TYR A 86 5.12 14.16 -2.75
C TYR A 86 6.48 13.76 -3.31
N GLU A 87 6.57 12.66 -4.06
CA GLU A 87 7.81 12.21 -4.70
C GLU A 87 8.33 13.25 -5.68
N THR A 88 7.43 13.87 -6.47
CA THR A 88 7.80 14.94 -7.40
C THR A 88 8.40 16.14 -6.67
N ARG A 89 7.77 16.58 -5.57
CA ARG A 89 8.27 17.68 -4.73
C ARG A 89 9.61 17.32 -4.08
N TYR A 90 9.73 16.11 -3.55
CA TYR A 90 10.96 15.63 -2.92
C TYR A 90 12.11 15.53 -3.92
N GLN A 91 11.87 15.00 -5.12
CA GLN A 91 12.88 14.94 -6.18
C GLN A 91 13.37 16.35 -6.55
N HIS A 92 12.48 17.34 -6.63
CA HIS A 92 12.87 18.72 -6.91
C HIS A 92 13.75 19.30 -5.80
N LEU A 93 13.38 19.11 -4.52
CA LEU A 93 14.19 19.58 -3.40
C LEU A 93 15.55 18.88 -3.33
N ARG A 94 15.57 17.56 -3.52
CA ARG A 94 16.79 16.76 -3.58
C ARG A 94 17.72 17.22 -4.69
N ARG A 95 17.20 17.49 -5.89
CA ARG A 95 17.99 18.03 -7.01
C ARG A 95 18.62 19.38 -6.66
N ARG A 96 17.86 20.28 -6.02
CA ARG A 96 18.36 21.60 -5.60
C ARG A 96 19.46 21.48 -4.55
N LEU A 97 19.29 20.61 -3.55
CA LEU A 97 20.31 20.37 -2.52
C LEU A 97 21.58 19.76 -3.11
N VAL A 98 21.44 18.76 -3.98
CA VAL A 98 22.59 18.13 -4.66
C VAL A 98 23.31 19.13 -5.56
N ALA A 99 22.59 19.94 -6.33
CA ALA A 99 23.19 21.00 -7.15
C ALA A 99 23.92 22.05 -6.30
N GLY A 100 23.32 22.49 -5.19
CA GLY A 100 23.96 23.42 -4.25
C GLY A 100 25.22 22.83 -3.62
N CYS A 101 25.21 21.56 -3.22
CA CYS A 101 26.38 20.87 -2.68
C CYS A 101 27.48 20.75 -3.74
N LEU A 102 27.14 20.36 -4.97
CA LEU A 102 28.10 20.26 -6.07
C LEU A 102 28.75 21.60 -6.39
N LEU A 103 27.96 22.67 -6.44
CA LEU A 103 28.48 24.03 -6.62
C LEU A 103 29.39 24.45 -5.46
N GLY A 104 28.98 24.18 -4.21
CA GLY A 104 29.80 24.44 -3.03
C GLY A 104 31.14 23.72 -3.06
N VAL A 105 31.14 22.41 -3.36
CA VAL A 105 32.37 21.61 -3.53
C VAL A 105 33.25 22.18 -4.64
N THR A 106 32.66 22.56 -5.77
CA THR A 106 33.40 23.14 -6.91
C THR A 106 34.04 24.47 -6.52
N CYS A 107 33.31 25.36 -5.84
CA CYS A 107 33.84 26.62 -5.33
C CYS A 107 34.98 26.40 -4.33
N VAL A 108 34.84 25.46 -3.39
CA VAL A 108 35.91 25.14 -2.42
C VAL A 108 37.15 24.63 -3.16
N LEU A 109 37.00 23.72 -4.13
CA LEU A 109 38.11 23.21 -4.93
C LEU A 109 38.79 24.31 -5.76
N LEU A 110 38.03 25.24 -6.31
CA LEU A 110 38.57 26.39 -7.05
C LEU A 110 39.36 27.33 -6.13
N ILE A 111 38.83 27.64 -4.94
CA ILE A 111 39.50 28.51 -3.98
C ILE A 111 40.78 27.85 -3.46
N THR A 112 40.72 26.58 -3.05
CA THR A 112 41.90 25.86 -2.58
C THR A 112 42.94 25.67 -3.68
N GLY A 113 42.50 25.41 -4.92
CA GLY A 113 43.38 25.36 -6.09
C GLY A 113 44.03 26.70 -6.40
N LEU A 114 43.29 27.80 -6.32
CA LEU A 114 43.83 29.16 -6.51
C LEU A 114 44.81 29.54 -5.41
N CYS A 115 44.52 29.21 -4.14
CA CYS A 115 45.43 29.42 -3.02
C CYS A 115 46.67 28.52 -3.08
N ALA A 116 46.58 27.32 -3.67
CA ALA A 116 47.73 26.44 -3.89
C ALA A 116 48.58 26.87 -5.11
N TYR A 117 47.99 27.60 -6.06
CA TYR A 117 48.66 28.10 -7.26
C TYR A 117 49.20 29.53 -7.13
N ALA A 118 48.69 30.32 -6.19
CA ALA A 118 49.26 31.61 -5.83
C ALA A 118 50.48 31.40 -4.90
N PRO A 119 51.73 31.61 -5.37
CA PRO A 119 52.93 31.51 -4.53
C PRO A 119 53.05 32.68 -3.54
#